data_AF-A0A5Q5CEM4-F1
#
_entry.id   AF-A0A5Q5CEM4-F1
#
_cell.length_a   1.000
_cell.length_b   1.000
_cell.length_c   1.000
_cell.angle_alpha   90.00
_cell.angle_beta   90.00
_cell.angle_gamma   90.00
#
_symmetry.space_group_name_H-M   'P 1'
#
loop_
_entity.id
_entity.type
_entity.pdbx_description
1 polymer ?
#
loop_
_entity_poly.entity_id
_entity_poly.type
_entity_poly.pdbx_seq_one_letter_code
_entity_poly.pdbx_strand_id
1 'polypeptide(L)'
;MLRRGLSYGWLSTCRRIRELVLPIVTTATGAFLVVIVFGMSEGIRAQSASLGHADEINRAVVLIAVSVLLVGVVEVAVATTRTVAHRTRELGVLGANGIPRLPVVAALLVEPLVAAVLGALAGAALAAVAGIVLGGTGLAAGGVAASGLLTGAATAVGVSVVAALATNIPPTWAAASRPPIRSLTAGG
;
A
#
# COMPACT_ATOMS: atom_id res chain seq x y z
N MET A 1 -2.05 -16.90 21.19
CA MET A 1 -0.75 -16.72 20.49
C MET A 1 -0.77 -15.62 19.43
N LEU A 2 -1.83 -15.51 18.61
CA LEU A 2 -1.93 -14.49 17.55
C LEU A 2 -1.72 -13.04 18.03
N ARG A 3 -2.33 -12.66 19.17
CA ARG A 3 -2.13 -11.33 19.80
C ARG A 3 -0.66 -11.01 20.08
N ARG A 4 0.14 -12.00 20.49
CA ARG A 4 1.58 -11.83 20.73
C ARG A 4 2.33 -11.64 19.42
N GLY A 5 1.96 -12.38 18.37
CA GLY A 5 2.49 -12.19 17.01
C GLY A 5 2.24 -10.78 16.48
N LEU A 6 1.01 -10.27 16.59
CA LEU A 6 0.68 -8.90 16.19
C LEU A 6 1.44 -7.84 17.00
N SER A 7 1.57 -8.03 18.31
CA SER A 7 2.33 -7.11 19.18
C SER A 7 3.82 -7.10 18.82
N TYR A 8 4.38 -8.26 18.52
CA TYR A 8 5.76 -8.38 18.05
C TYR A 8 5.96 -7.72 16.68
N GLY A 9 5.04 -7.95 15.74
CA GLY A 9 5.02 -7.30 14.43
C GLY A 9 5.03 -5.78 14.57
N TRP A 10 4.16 -5.24 15.40
CA TRP A 10 4.08 -3.80 15.66
C TRP A 10 5.39 -3.21 16.21
N LEU A 11 5.97 -3.85 17.22
CA LEU A 11 7.26 -3.42 17.79
C LEU A 11 8.40 -3.48 16.76
N SER A 12 8.44 -4.52 15.92
CA SER A 12 9.40 -4.64 14.82
C SER A 12 9.22 -3.49 13.81
N THR A 13 7.98 -3.19 13.44
CA THR A 13 7.64 -2.09 12.53
C THR A 13 8.12 -0.74 13.07
N CYS A 14 7.85 -0.43 14.35
CA CYS A 14 8.31 0.82 14.96
C CYS A 14 9.83 0.98 14.93
N ARG A 15 10.59 -0.09 15.15
CA ARG A 15 12.06 -0.06 15.11
C ARG A 15 12.63 0.17 13.72
N ARG A 16 11.89 -0.23 12.67
CA ARG A 16 12.34 -0.19 11.27
C ARG A 16 11.60 0.83 10.42
N ILE A 17 10.96 1.81 11.04
CA ILE A 17 10.14 2.79 10.33
C ILE A 17 10.92 3.53 9.22
N ARG A 18 12.24 3.72 9.39
CA ARG A 18 13.11 4.32 8.37
C ARG A 18 13.21 3.50 7.09
N GLU A 19 13.15 2.18 7.20
CA GLU A 19 13.19 1.26 6.05
C GLU A 19 11.86 1.24 5.28
N LEU A 20 10.77 1.72 5.92
CA LEU A 20 9.44 1.79 5.31
C LEU A 20 9.18 3.10 4.57
N VAL A 21 10.09 4.07 4.63
CA VAL A 21 9.91 5.39 3.99
C VAL A 21 9.67 5.24 2.50
N LEU A 22 10.48 4.44 1.80
CA LEU A 22 10.34 4.26 0.35
C LEU A 22 8.98 3.61 -0.02
N PRO A 23 8.57 2.46 0.55
CA PRO A 23 7.23 1.89 0.32
C PRO A 23 6.06 2.82 0.69
N ILE A 24 6.21 3.62 1.76
CA ILE A 24 5.19 4.59 2.16
C ILE A 24 5.05 5.68 1.10
N VAL A 25 6.17 6.25 0.63
CA VAL A 25 6.18 7.33 -0.36
C VAL A 25 5.64 6.85 -1.70
N THR A 26 6.05 5.68 -2.19
CA THR A 26 5.56 5.15 -3.47
C THR A 26 4.06 4.86 -3.42
N THR A 27 3.57 4.29 -2.32
CA THR A 27 2.13 4.10 -2.08
C THR A 27 1.39 5.43 -1.99
N ALA A 28 1.97 6.42 -1.30
CA ALA A 28 1.39 7.76 -1.17
C ALA A 28 1.24 8.46 -2.52
N THR A 29 2.22 8.34 -3.41
CA THR A 29 2.14 8.90 -4.77
C THR A 29 0.97 8.32 -5.56
N GLY A 30 0.80 7.00 -5.53
CA GLY A 30 -0.33 6.36 -6.19
C GLY A 30 -1.69 6.71 -5.57
N ALA A 31 -1.76 6.75 -4.24
CA ALA A 31 -2.98 7.14 -3.52
C ALA A 31 -3.36 8.60 -3.81
N PHE A 32 -2.37 9.49 -3.84
CA PHE A 32 -2.55 10.89 -4.23
C PHE A 32 -3.21 11.00 -5.61
N LEU A 33 -2.69 10.27 -6.60
CA LEU A 33 -3.23 10.28 -7.96
C LEU A 33 -4.67 9.75 -8.01
N VAL A 34 -4.97 8.64 -7.33
CA VAL A 34 -6.34 8.11 -7.28
C VAL A 34 -7.30 9.12 -6.67
N VAL A 35 -6.92 9.72 -5.54
CA VAL A 35 -7.78 10.68 -4.84
C VAL A 35 -8.04 11.92 -5.69
N ILE A 36 -6.99 12.50 -6.30
CA ILE A 36 -7.14 13.72 -7.08
C ILE A 36 -7.92 13.49 -8.38
N VAL A 37 -7.72 12.35 -9.05
CA VAL A 37 -8.45 11.97 -10.26
C VAL A 37 -9.95 11.83 -9.98
N PHE A 38 -10.32 11.22 -8.85
CA PHE A 38 -11.73 11.13 -8.47
C PHE A 38 -12.30 12.49 -8.11
N GLY A 39 -11.56 13.33 -7.39
CA GLY A 39 -11.94 14.71 -7.08
C GLY A 39 -12.17 15.58 -8.32
N MET A 40 -11.39 15.36 -9.38
CA MET A 40 -11.47 16.12 -10.64
C MET A 40 -12.31 15.43 -11.72
N SER A 41 -13.02 14.34 -11.40
CA SER A 41 -13.68 13.49 -12.39
C SER A 41 -14.72 14.24 -13.24
N GLU A 42 -15.48 15.17 -12.66
CA GLU A 42 -16.43 16.02 -13.38
C GLU A 42 -15.74 16.94 -14.38
N GLY A 43 -14.66 17.62 -13.96
CA GLY A 43 -13.86 18.47 -14.83
C GLY A 43 -13.21 17.71 -15.98
N ILE A 44 -12.66 16.52 -15.69
CA ILE A 44 -12.09 15.63 -16.70
C ILE A 44 -13.17 15.25 -17.73
N ARG A 45 -14.38 14.90 -17.30
CA ARG A 45 -15.49 14.56 -18.22
C ARG A 45 -15.92 15.76 -19.06
N ALA A 46 -16.07 16.93 -18.45
CA ALA A 46 -16.47 18.15 -19.15
C ALA A 46 -15.47 18.53 -20.25
N GLN A 47 -14.16 18.50 -19.95
CA GLN A 47 -13.10 18.77 -20.93
C GLN A 47 -13.01 17.68 -22.00
N SER A 48 -13.31 16.44 -21.66
CA SER A 48 -13.25 15.32 -22.61
C SER A 48 -14.49 15.26 -23.51
N ALA A 49 -15.60 15.89 -23.12
CA ALA A 49 -16.81 15.96 -23.94
C ALA A 49 -16.58 16.75 -25.24
N SER A 50 -15.78 17.81 -25.21
CA SER A 50 -15.41 18.55 -26.44
C SER A 50 -14.54 17.72 -27.40
N LEU A 51 -13.96 16.62 -26.93
CA LEU A 51 -13.18 15.67 -27.74
C LEU A 51 -14.03 14.50 -28.26
N GLY A 52 -15.30 14.39 -27.84
CA GLY A 52 -16.22 13.33 -28.28
C GLY A 52 -16.00 11.95 -27.62
N HIS A 53 -15.04 11.80 -26.70
CA HIS A 53 -14.64 10.52 -26.08
C HIS A 53 -14.59 10.59 -24.54
N ALA A 54 -15.56 11.28 -23.92
CA ALA A 54 -15.53 11.59 -22.50
C ALA A 54 -15.42 10.38 -21.57
N ASP A 55 -16.22 9.35 -21.81
CA ASP A 55 -16.26 8.16 -20.96
C ASP A 55 -14.98 7.31 -21.08
N GLU A 56 -14.45 7.18 -22.30
CA GLU A 56 -13.23 6.41 -22.56
C GLU A 56 -12.02 7.08 -21.91
N ILE A 57 -11.89 8.40 -22.06
CA ILE A 57 -10.82 9.18 -21.42
C ILE A 57 -10.94 9.09 -19.90
N ASN A 58 -12.14 9.26 -19.34
CA ASN A 58 -12.35 9.16 -17.89
C ASN A 58 -11.95 7.78 -17.36
N ARG A 59 -12.35 6.70 -18.05
CA ARG A 59 -11.97 5.33 -17.68
C ARG A 59 -10.47 5.10 -17.79
N ALA A 60 -9.83 5.59 -18.86
CA ALA A 60 -8.40 5.47 -19.06
C ALA A 60 -7.62 6.16 -17.92
N VAL A 61 -8.00 7.39 -17.55
CA VAL A 61 -7.34 8.13 -16.46
C VAL A 61 -7.50 7.42 -15.12
N VAL A 62 -8.68 6.88 -14.81
CA VAL A 62 -8.90 6.08 -13.59
C VAL A 62 -8.04 4.81 -13.60
N LEU A 63 -7.96 4.10 -14.73
CA LEU A 63 -7.13 2.89 -14.85
C LEU A 63 -5.65 3.21 -14.67
N ILE A 64 -5.16 4.33 -15.22
CA ILE A 64 -3.79 4.79 -15.02
C ILE A 64 -3.54 5.10 -13.54
N ALA A 65 -4.43 5.84 -12.88
CA ALA A 65 -4.29 6.18 -11.47
C ALA A 65 -4.23 4.93 -10.57
N VAL A 66 -5.13 3.98 -10.80
CA VAL A 66 -5.13 2.69 -10.07
C VAL A 66 -3.87 1.89 -10.37
N SER A 67 -3.38 1.88 -11.61
CA SER A 67 -2.15 1.17 -11.99
C SER A 67 -0.94 1.74 -11.26
N VAL A 68 -0.83 3.07 -11.15
CA VAL A 68 0.25 3.72 -10.38
C VAL A 68 0.14 3.40 -8.88
N LEU A 69 -1.07 3.31 -8.33
CA LEU A 69 -1.28 2.82 -6.96
C LEU A 69 -0.76 1.39 -6.77
N LEU A 70 -1.02 0.50 -7.72
CA LEU A 70 -0.54 -0.88 -7.67
C LEU A 70 0.99 -0.97 -7.73
N VAL A 71 1.68 -0.06 -8.44
CA VAL A 71 3.16 0.01 -8.41
C VAL A 71 3.68 0.26 -6.99
N GLY A 72 3.03 1.13 -6.21
CA GLY A 72 3.36 1.35 -4.81
C GLY A 72 3.22 0.08 -3.96
N VAL A 73 2.12 -0.66 -4.17
CA VAL A 73 1.88 -1.95 -3.49
C VAL A 73 2.92 -3.01 -3.87
N VAL A 74 3.34 -3.06 -5.13
CA VAL A 74 4.40 -3.96 -5.57
C VAL A 74 5.71 -3.64 -4.85
N GLU A 75 6.07 -2.36 -4.69
CA GLU A 75 7.27 -1.99 -3.93
C GLU A 75 7.19 -2.44 -2.46
N VAL A 76 6.00 -2.36 -1.83
CA VAL A 76 5.77 -2.93 -0.48
C VAL A 76 6.07 -4.43 -0.48
N ALA A 77 5.59 -5.19 -1.46
CA ALA A 77 5.85 -6.62 -1.56
C ALA A 77 7.34 -6.95 -1.79
N VAL A 78 8.03 -6.16 -2.61
CA VAL A 78 9.47 -6.29 -2.85
C VAL A 78 10.27 -5.99 -1.57
N ALA A 79 9.89 -4.96 -0.81
CA ALA A 79 10.49 -4.64 0.47
C ALA A 79 10.28 -5.75 1.50
N THR A 80 9.06 -6.29 1.63
CA THR A 80 8.76 -7.42 2.52
C THR A 80 9.57 -8.65 2.16
N THR A 81 9.68 -8.98 0.88
CA THR A 81 10.45 -10.14 0.42
C THR A 81 11.92 -10.02 0.82
N ARG A 82 12.51 -8.82 0.67
CA ARG A 82 13.88 -8.52 1.13
C ARG A 82 14.01 -8.66 2.66
N THR A 83 13.10 -8.04 3.42
CA THR A 83 13.06 -8.14 4.89
C THR A 83 13.04 -9.59 5.36
N VAL A 84 12.17 -10.40 4.77
CA VAL A 84 11.98 -11.80 5.14
C VAL A 84 13.19 -12.65 4.76
N ALA A 85 13.85 -12.34 3.64
CA ALA A 85 15.08 -13.01 3.23
C ALA A 85 16.23 -12.79 4.23
N HIS A 86 16.34 -11.59 4.82
CA HIS A 86 17.35 -11.31 5.86
C HIS A 86 17.06 -11.95 7.21
N ARG A 87 15.81 -12.39 7.46
CA ARG A 87 15.37 -12.98 8.75
C ARG A 87 15.21 -14.50 8.71
N THR A 88 15.80 -15.18 7.74
CA THR A 88 15.69 -16.64 7.60
C THR A 88 16.10 -17.38 8.87
N ARG A 89 17.23 -17.01 9.48
CA ARG A 89 17.72 -17.64 10.71
C ARG A 89 16.80 -17.41 11.90
N GLU A 90 16.27 -16.19 12.07
CA GLU A 90 15.28 -15.88 13.11
C GLU A 90 14.03 -16.74 12.97
N LEU A 91 13.48 -16.85 11.75
CA LEU A 91 12.33 -17.69 11.45
C LEU A 91 12.63 -19.17 11.69
N GLY A 92 13.86 -19.62 11.38
CA GLY A 92 14.33 -20.97 11.68
C GLY A 92 14.34 -21.29 13.18
N VAL A 93 14.79 -20.35 14.02
CA VAL A 93 14.75 -20.49 15.49
C VAL A 93 13.30 -20.55 15.99
N LEU A 94 12.41 -19.69 15.48
CA LEU A 94 10.99 -19.75 15.86
C LEU A 94 10.35 -21.09 15.49
N GLY A 95 10.67 -21.61 14.29
CA GLY A 95 10.20 -22.92 13.83
C GLY A 95 10.78 -24.10 14.64
N ALA A 96 12.05 -24.04 15.02
CA ALA A 96 12.70 -25.08 15.84
C ALA A 96 12.10 -25.16 17.26
N ASN A 97 11.62 -24.03 17.78
CA ASN A 97 10.92 -23.95 19.07
C ASN A 97 9.43 -24.33 18.98
N GLY A 98 8.95 -24.82 17.83
CA GLY A 98 7.58 -25.31 17.66
C GLY A 98 6.50 -24.21 17.58
N ILE A 99 6.89 -22.96 17.28
CA ILE A 99 5.90 -21.87 17.14
C ILE A 99 5.08 -22.12 15.86
N PRO A 100 3.73 -22.08 15.94
CA PRO A 100 2.88 -22.30 14.77
C PRO A 100 3.04 -21.19 13.73
N ARG A 101 2.88 -21.54 12.45
CA ARG A 101 3.05 -20.62 11.30
C ARG A 101 2.17 -19.37 11.34
N LEU A 102 0.92 -19.49 11.79
CA LEU A 102 -0.07 -18.40 11.70
C LEU A 102 0.35 -17.14 12.49
N PRO A 103 0.74 -17.23 13.78
CA PRO A 103 1.29 -16.08 14.51
C PRO A 103 2.54 -15.46 13.86
N VAL A 104 3.38 -16.25 13.22
CA VAL A 104 4.59 -15.77 12.53
C VAL A 104 4.20 -14.99 11.27
N VAL A 105 3.31 -15.54 10.45
CA VAL A 105 2.76 -14.85 9.27
C VAL A 105 2.08 -13.55 9.68
N ALA A 106 1.23 -13.57 10.70
CA ALA A 106 0.56 -12.38 11.19
C ALA A 106 1.55 -11.30 11.66
N ALA A 107 2.64 -11.70 12.34
CA ALA A 107 3.68 -10.79 12.75
C ALA A 107 4.41 -10.14 11.55
N LEU A 108 4.71 -10.93 10.52
CA LEU A 108 5.39 -10.45 9.31
C LEU A 108 4.51 -9.56 8.44
N LEU A 109 3.18 -9.75 8.47
CA LEU A 109 2.23 -8.95 7.71
C LEU A 109 1.94 -7.55 8.31
N VAL A 110 2.27 -7.32 9.58
CA VAL A 110 2.05 -6.00 10.21
C VAL A 110 2.84 -4.91 9.48
N GLU A 111 4.10 -5.18 9.17
CA GLU A 111 5.00 -4.21 8.53
C GLU A 111 4.51 -3.72 7.16
N PRO A 112 4.22 -4.59 6.17
CA PRO A 112 3.69 -4.14 4.89
C PRO A 112 2.30 -3.51 5.00
N LEU A 113 1.45 -3.99 5.91
CA LEU A 113 0.11 -3.42 6.09
C LEU A 113 0.18 -1.99 6.65
N VAL A 114 1.05 -1.75 7.62
CA VAL A 114 1.29 -0.41 8.17
C VAL A 114 1.86 0.51 7.10
N ALA A 115 2.84 0.05 6.31
CA ALA A 115 3.41 0.86 5.23
C ALA A 115 2.34 1.23 4.18
N ALA A 116 1.51 0.28 3.76
CA ALA A 116 0.45 0.53 2.79
C ALA A 116 -0.62 1.50 3.32
N VAL A 117 -1.06 1.33 4.58
CA VAL A 117 -2.05 2.21 5.20
C VAL A 117 -1.49 3.63 5.40
N LEU A 118 -0.29 3.76 5.94
CA LEU A 118 0.34 5.07 6.13
C LEU A 118 0.57 5.78 4.79
N GLY A 119 1.03 5.06 3.77
CA GLY A 119 1.17 5.60 2.42
C GLY A 119 -0.17 6.09 1.86
N ALA A 120 -1.21 5.25 1.92
CA ALA A 120 -2.54 5.62 1.42
C ALA A 120 -3.13 6.84 2.14
N LEU A 121 -3.01 6.91 3.46
CA LEU A 121 -3.48 8.04 4.26
C LEU A 121 -2.68 9.31 3.97
N ALA A 122 -1.36 9.22 3.87
CA ALA A 122 -0.51 10.37 3.54
C ALA A 122 -0.81 10.90 2.13
N GLY A 123 -0.95 10.01 1.15
CA GLY A 123 -1.33 10.38 -0.22
C GLY A 123 -2.72 11.02 -0.30
N ALA A 124 -3.71 10.47 0.40
CA ALA A 124 -5.05 11.03 0.47
C ALA A 124 -5.07 12.41 1.16
N ALA A 125 -4.32 12.58 2.25
CA ALA A 125 -4.19 13.87 2.92
C ALA A 125 -3.55 14.93 2.01
N LEU A 126 -2.45 14.56 1.32
CA LEU A 126 -1.80 15.45 0.34
C LEU A 126 -2.73 15.80 -0.82
N ALA A 127 -3.53 14.85 -1.31
CA ALA A 127 -4.49 15.11 -2.37
C ALA A 127 -5.65 15.98 -1.92
N ALA A 128 -6.10 15.86 -0.66
CA ALA A 128 -7.09 16.77 -0.09
C ALA A 128 -6.55 18.20 -0.02
N VAL A 129 -5.31 18.38 0.47
CA VAL A 129 -4.65 19.71 0.48
C VAL A 129 -4.51 20.25 -0.93
N ALA A 130 -4.03 19.45 -1.89
CA ALA A 130 -3.91 19.84 -3.28
C ALA A 130 -5.27 20.21 -3.89
N GLY A 131 -6.33 19.45 -3.59
CA GLY A 131 -7.70 19.70 -4.03
C GLY A 131 -8.23 21.04 -3.52
N ILE A 132 -7.97 21.39 -2.25
CA ILE A 132 -8.33 22.68 -1.66
C ILE A 132 -7.59 23.82 -2.39
N VAL A 133 -6.28 23.66 -2.61
CA VAL A 133 -5.46 24.68 -3.31
C VAL A 133 -5.94 24.86 -4.75
N LEU A 134 -6.20 23.77 -5.48
CA LEU A 134 -6.70 23.82 -6.85
C LEU A 134 -8.10 24.44 -6.94
N GLY A 135 -8.98 24.12 -6.00
CA GLY A 135 -10.32 24.71 -5.91
C GLY A 135 -10.28 26.20 -5.58
N GLY A 136 -9.40 26.62 -4.66
CA GLY A 136 -9.26 28.03 -4.26
C GLY A 136 -8.57 28.92 -5.30
N THR A 137 -7.68 28.36 -6.12
CA THR A 137 -6.95 29.11 -7.17
C THR A 137 -7.69 29.16 -8.51
N GLY A 138 -8.72 28.33 -8.71
CA GLY A 138 -9.42 28.22 -9.99
C GLY A 138 -8.61 27.52 -11.10
N LEU A 139 -7.46 26.93 -10.77
CA LEU A 139 -6.62 26.19 -11.73
C LEU A 139 -7.30 24.90 -12.22
N ALA A 140 -8.25 24.36 -11.45
CA ALA A 140 -9.09 23.25 -11.87
C ALA A 140 -10.33 23.78 -12.62
N ALA A 141 -10.29 23.72 -13.95
CA ALA A 141 -11.34 24.29 -14.83
C ALA A 141 -12.77 23.75 -14.55
N GLY A 142 -12.89 22.52 -14.05
CA GLY A 142 -14.17 21.93 -13.63
C GLY A 142 -14.36 21.84 -12.11
N GLY A 143 -13.51 22.50 -11.33
CA GLY A 143 -13.50 22.41 -9.88
C GLY A 143 -12.98 21.07 -9.34
N VAL A 144 -13.00 20.95 -8.01
CA VAL A 144 -12.65 19.72 -7.29
C VAL A 144 -13.81 19.37 -6.37
N ALA A 145 -14.45 18.24 -6.63
CA ALA A 145 -15.59 17.77 -5.86
C ALA A 145 -15.14 17.08 -4.57
N ALA A 146 -15.62 17.57 -3.42
CA ALA A 146 -15.32 16.97 -2.11
C ALA A 146 -15.80 15.51 -2.01
N SER A 147 -16.96 15.19 -2.58
CA SER A 147 -17.47 13.81 -2.68
C SER A 147 -16.55 12.89 -3.50
N GLY A 148 -15.97 13.43 -4.58
CA GLY A 148 -14.95 12.75 -5.39
C GLY A 148 -13.69 12.46 -4.58
N LEU A 149 -13.17 13.45 -3.85
CA LEU A 149 -11.99 13.27 -2.98
C LEU A 149 -12.23 12.20 -1.91
N LEU A 150 -13.40 12.20 -1.26
CA LEU A 150 -13.76 11.18 -0.26
C LEU A 150 -13.85 9.78 -0.86
N THR A 151 -14.48 9.65 -2.03
CA THR A 151 -14.59 8.37 -2.75
C THR A 151 -13.22 7.87 -3.20
N GLY A 152 -12.37 8.76 -3.70
CA GLY A 152 -11.00 8.46 -4.08
C GLY A 152 -10.15 8.04 -2.89
N ALA A 153 -10.29 8.69 -1.73
CA ALA A 153 -9.59 8.32 -0.50
C ALA A 153 -10.02 6.93 0.01
N ALA A 154 -11.33 6.66 0.04
CA ALA A 154 -11.85 5.35 0.42
C ALA A 154 -11.34 4.25 -0.54
N THR A 155 -11.34 4.53 -1.84
CA THR A 155 -10.84 3.62 -2.87
C THR A 155 -9.34 3.37 -2.71
N ALA A 156 -8.54 4.43 -2.53
CA ALA A 156 -7.10 4.32 -2.35
C ALA A 156 -6.74 3.49 -1.12
N VAL A 157 -7.39 3.72 0.02
CA VAL A 157 -7.16 2.96 1.26
C VAL A 157 -7.61 1.50 1.08
N GLY A 158 -8.83 1.27 0.57
CA GLY A 158 -9.37 -0.07 0.36
C GLY A 158 -8.51 -0.91 -0.58
N VAL A 159 -8.15 -0.35 -1.73
CA VAL A 159 -7.29 -1.03 -2.72
C VAL A 159 -5.89 -1.28 -2.14
N SER A 160 -5.29 -0.31 -1.45
CA SER A 160 -3.96 -0.49 -0.84
C SER A 160 -3.95 -1.63 0.18
N VAL A 161 -4.96 -1.70 1.06
CA VAL A 161 -5.06 -2.76 2.07
C VAL A 161 -5.25 -4.12 1.42
N VAL A 162 -6.22 -4.24 0.51
CA VAL A 162 -6.51 -5.52 -0.17
C VAL A 162 -5.31 -5.99 -0.98
N ALA A 163 -4.70 -5.10 -1.76
CA ALA A 163 -3.57 -5.44 -2.60
C ALA A 163 -2.30 -5.74 -1.78
N ALA A 164 -2.05 -5.03 -0.67
CA ALA A 164 -0.95 -5.34 0.23
C ALA A 164 -1.12 -6.73 0.86
N LEU A 165 -2.31 -7.08 1.34
CA LEU A 165 -2.57 -8.43 1.84
C LEU A 165 -2.38 -9.48 0.75
N ALA A 166 -2.98 -9.28 -0.42
CA ALA A 166 -2.90 -10.22 -1.54
C ALA A 166 -1.46 -10.49 -2.00
N THR A 167 -0.63 -9.45 -2.06
CA THR A 167 0.76 -9.57 -2.54
C THR A 167 1.74 -10.03 -1.47
N ASN A 168 1.48 -9.77 -0.18
CA ASN A 168 2.42 -10.10 0.90
C ASN A 168 2.10 -11.41 1.63
N ILE A 169 0.87 -11.93 1.55
CA ILE A 169 0.53 -13.24 2.13
C ILE A 169 1.38 -14.37 1.53
N PRO A 170 1.54 -14.52 0.19
CA PRO A 170 2.33 -15.60 -0.38
C PRO A 170 3.80 -15.64 0.10
N PRO A 171 4.59 -14.55 0.03
CA PRO A 171 5.99 -14.59 0.47
C PRO A 171 6.14 -14.80 2.00
N THR A 172 5.26 -14.19 2.81
CA THR A 172 5.30 -14.37 4.28
C THR A 172 4.93 -15.78 4.71
N TRP A 173 3.94 -16.38 4.05
CA TRP A 173 3.55 -17.77 4.29
C TRP A 173 4.65 -18.75 3.86
N ALA A 174 5.24 -18.53 2.69
CA ALA A 174 6.33 -19.34 2.17
C ALA A 174 7.53 -19.33 3.14
N ALA A 175 7.89 -18.17 3.68
CA ALA A 175 8.98 -18.05 4.63
C ALA A 175 8.69 -18.70 6.00
N ALA A 176 7.48 -18.51 6.54
CA ALA A 176 7.06 -19.16 7.78
C ALA A 176 6.94 -20.69 7.67
N SER A 177 6.85 -21.22 6.45
CA SER A 177 6.73 -22.66 6.18
C SER A 177 8.09 -23.34 5.86
N ARG A 178 9.20 -22.61 5.86
CA ARG A 178 10.53 -23.19 5.57
C ARG A 178 10.99 -24.10 6.72
N PRO A 179 11.51 -25.31 6.43
CA PRO A 179 12.04 -26.20 7.45
C PRO A 179 13.15 -25.54 8.29
N PRO A 180 13.13 -25.66 9.64
CA PRO A 180 14.11 -25.00 10.50
C PRO A 180 15.56 -25.30 10.13
N ILE A 181 15.86 -26.56 9.78
CA ILE A 181 17.22 -26.97 9.39
C ILE A 181 17.74 -26.17 8.20
N ARG A 182 16.94 -25.96 7.14
CA ARG A 182 17.33 -25.14 5.99
C ARG A 182 17.50 -23.68 6.38
N SER A 183 16.60 -23.16 7.19
CA SER A 183 16.63 -21.76 7.64
C SER A 183 17.84 -21.45 8.54
N LEU A 184 18.35 -22.45 9.27
CA LEU A 184 19.51 -22.32 10.15
C LEU A 184 20.85 -22.55 9.43
N THR A 185 20.88 -23.35 8.37
CA THR A 185 22.11 -23.63 7.58
C THR A 185 22.30 -22.72 6.38
N ALA A 186 21.24 -22.11 5.84
CA ALA A 186 21.30 -21.23 4.67
C ALA A 186 21.72 -19.78 4.98
N GLY A 187 22.09 -19.47 6.22
CA GLY A 187 22.52 -18.14 6.67
C GLY A 187 24.02 -18.02 6.84
N GLY A 188 24.78 -18.30 5.76
CA GLY A 188 26.23 -18.09 5.64
C GLY A 188 26.53 -17.15 4.49
#